data_AF-A0A962XEZ4-F1
#
_entry.id   AF-A0A962XEZ4-F1
#
_cell.length_a   1.000
_cell.length_b   1.000
_cell.length_c   1.000
_cell.angle_alpha   90.00
_cell.angle_beta   90.00
_cell.angle_gamma   90.00
#
_symmetry.space_group_name_H-M   'P 1'
#
loop_
_entity.id
_entity.type
_entity.pdbx_description
1 polymer ?
#
loop_
_entity_poly.entity_id
_entity_poly.type
_entity_poly.pdbx_seq_one_letter_code
_entity_poly.pdbx_strand_id
1 'polypeptide(L)'
;EEDQLIGVDITDGHQSIMLFTTAGKAIRFQESDVRAMGRTACGVRGIKLVRDQRVISLIIGNEGDVMTVTENGFGKRTAIDQFPVKGRGGMGVISIKTSDRNGAQIGAVRVDESDEIMLITDGGTLVRTRIADVSQMGRDTQGVTMIRLSKDEKLIGIERIEALEEATEQDEQAAADDEDNGES
;
A
#
# COMPACT_ATOMS: atom_id res chain seq x y z
N GLU A 1 9.61 8.48 -23.59
CA GLU A 1 8.14 8.52 -23.57
C GLU A 1 7.53 7.32 -22.84
N GLU A 2 8.19 6.78 -21.81
CA GLU A 2 7.71 5.58 -21.08
C GLU A 2 7.53 5.82 -19.57
N ASP A 3 7.46 7.08 -19.14
CA ASP A 3 7.22 7.42 -17.74
C ASP A 3 5.73 7.63 -17.49
N GLN A 4 5.22 7.12 -16.38
CA GLN A 4 3.80 7.15 -16.02
C GLN A 4 3.64 7.55 -14.57
N LEU A 5 2.60 8.32 -14.30
CA LEU A 5 2.22 8.67 -12.94
C LEU A 5 1.60 7.45 -12.26
N ILE A 6 2.26 6.94 -11.22
CA ILE A 6 1.82 5.73 -10.49
C ILE A 6 0.98 6.03 -9.24
N GLY A 7 1.02 7.26 -8.74
CA GLY A 7 0.39 7.62 -7.48
C GLY A 7 0.55 9.11 -7.19
N VAL A 8 -0.48 9.66 -6.56
CA VAL A 8 -0.53 11.04 -6.06
C VAL A 8 -1.16 10.98 -4.69
N ASP A 9 -0.61 11.75 -3.77
CA ASP A 9 -1.15 11.87 -2.43
C ASP A 9 -0.85 13.27 -1.89
N ILE A 10 -1.59 13.70 -0.87
CA ILE A 10 -1.47 15.02 -0.25
C ILE A 10 -0.60 14.89 0.99
N THR A 11 0.35 15.81 1.14
CA THR A 11 1.27 15.84 2.28
C THR A 11 1.23 17.20 2.99
N ASP A 12 1.60 17.22 4.28
CA ASP A 12 1.48 18.39 5.17
C ASP A 12 2.82 19.03 5.57
N GLY A 13 3.94 18.47 5.14
CA GLY A 13 5.31 18.90 5.49
C GLY A 13 6.01 17.99 6.52
N HIS A 14 5.30 17.07 7.18
CA HIS A 14 5.78 16.23 8.27
C HIS A 14 5.70 14.72 8.02
N GLN A 15 5.32 14.30 6.81
CA GLN A 15 5.11 12.90 6.47
C GLN A 15 6.34 12.23 5.85
N SER A 16 6.40 10.91 5.99
CA SER A 16 7.33 10.08 5.23
C SER A 16 6.71 9.68 3.90
N ILE A 17 7.52 9.72 2.85
CA ILE A 17 7.21 9.18 1.53
C ILE A 17 7.83 7.80 1.42
N MET A 18 7.03 6.81 1.02
CA MET A 18 7.48 5.46 0.74
C MET A 18 7.22 5.08 -0.72
N LEU A 19 8.22 4.51 -1.39
CA LEU A 19 8.08 3.99 -2.75
C LEU A 19 8.44 2.52 -2.78
N PHE A 20 7.59 1.71 -3.43
CA PHE A 20 7.77 0.27 -3.59
C PHE A 20 7.97 -0.09 -5.05
N THR A 21 8.68 -1.19 -5.31
CA THR A 21 9.08 -1.60 -6.66
C THR A 21 8.74 -3.05 -6.93
N THR A 22 8.66 -3.42 -8.22
CA THR A 22 8.44 -4.81 -8.65
C THR A 22 9.47 -5.81 -8.11
N ALA A 23 10.68 -5.33 -7.81
CA ALA A 23 11.76 -6.16 -7.30
C ALA A 23 11.68 -6.47 -5.79
N GLY A 24 10.60 -6.06 -5.11
CA GLY A 24 10.50 -6.24 -3.68
C GLY A 24 11.37 -5.26 -2.90
N LYS A 25 11.67 -4.08 -3.46
CA LYS A 25 12.42 -3.01 -2.77
C LYS A 25 11.49 -1.89 -2.35
N ALA A 26 11.77 -1.31 -1.19
CA ALA A 26 11.13 -0.11 -0.67
C ALA A 26 12.16 0.94 -0.27
N ILE A 27 11.87 2.22 -0.49
CA ILE A 27 12.59 3.33 0.12
C ILE A 27 11.62 4.17 0.93
N ARG A 28 12.06 4.66 2.09
CA ARG A 28 11.33 5.62 2.93
C ARG A 28 12.23 6.84 3.15
N PHE A 29 11.74 8.04 2.86
CA PHE A 29 12.44 9.30 3.10
C PHE A 29 11.45 10.38 3.57
N GLN A 30 11.93 11.46 4.18
CA GLN A 30 11.05 12.53 4.64
C GLN A 30 10.62 13.39 3.46
N GLU A 31 9.39 13.88 3.45
CA GLU A 31 8.94 14.77 2.38
C GLU A 31 9.75 16.07 2.29
N SER A 32 10.34 16.52 3.40
CA SER A 32 11.25 17.66 3.47
C SER A 32 12.51 17.49 2.59
N ASP A 33 12.86 16.26 2.20
CA ASP A 33 13.93 15.96 1.24
C ASP A 33 13.52 16.24 -0.24
N VAL A 34 12.26 16.61 -0.45
CA VAL A 34 11.67 16.98 -1.74
C VAL A 34 11.29 18.44 -1.71
N ARG A 35 12.01 19.26 -2.48
CA ARG A 35 11.63 20.66 -2.68
C ARG A 35 10.34 20.76 -3.48
N ALA A 36 9.45 21.67 -3.08
CA ALA A 36 8.32 22.08 -3.90
C ALA A 36 8.82 22.65 -5.24
N MET A 37 8.13 22.31 -6.33
CA MET A 37 8.48 22.75 -7.68
C MET A 37 7.22 23.11 -8.46
N GLY A 38 7.37 23.94 -9.50
CA GLY A 38 6.26 24.29 -10.39
C GLY A 38 5.75 23.09 -11.18
N ARG A 39 4.49 23.18 -11.65
CA ARG A 39 3.78 22.09 -12.35
C ARG A 39 4.48 21.56 -13.62
N THR A 40 5.33 22.37 -14.24
CA THR A 40 6.06 22.03 -15.47
C THR A 40 7.40 21.33 -15.21
N ALA A 41 7.81 21.16 -13.95
CA ALA A 41 9.07 20.51 -13.60
C ALA A 41 8.98 18.98 -13.72
N CYS A 42 10.09 18.33 -14.07
CA CYS A 42 10.18 16.87 -14.16
C CYS A 42 10.27 16.14 -12.80
N GLY A 43 10.18 16.87 -11.68
CA GLY A 43 10.32 16.30 -10.34
C GLY A 43 11.77 15.98 -9.94
N VAL A 44 11.91 15.16 -8.90
CA VAL A 44 13.19 14.67 -8.38
C VAL A 44 13.14 13.17 -8.18
N ARG A 45 14.30 12.50 -8.29
CA ARG A 45 14.39 11.04 -8.15
C ARG A 45 13.99 10.58 -6.75
N GLY A 46 12.94 9.76 -6.62
CA GLY A 46 12.53 9.17 -5.34
C GLY A 46 13.34 7.91 -4.95
N ILE A 47 13.45 6.95 -5.87
CA ILE A 47 14.20 5.70 -5.69
C ILE A 47 15.08 5.43 -6.92
N LYS A 48 16.23 4.79 -6.72
CA LYS A 48 17.07 4.29 -7.81
C LYS A 48 16.60 2.89 -8.20
N LEU A 49 16.12 2.76 -9.43
CA LEU A 49 15.73 1.47 -10.03
C LEU A 49 16.93 0.81 -10.72
N VAL A 50 16.95 -0.53 -10.68
CA VAL A 50 17.81 -1.34 -11.56
C VAL A 50 17.03 -1.63 -12.86
N ARG A 51 17.69 -2.17 -13.88
CA ARG A 51 17.04 -2.56 -15.15
C ARG A 51 15.79 -3.43 -14.90
N ASP A 52 14.77 -3.19 -15.71
CA ASP A 52 13.50 -3.92 -15.73
C ASP A 52 12.65 -3.83 -14.44
N GLN A 53 12.97 -2.87 -13.58
CA GLN A 53 12.20 -2.55 -12.39
C GLN A 53 11.37 -1.29 -12.61
N ARG A 54 10.20 -1.24 -11.98
CA ARG A 54 9.35 -0.05 -11.94
C ARG A 54 8.85 0.18 -10.52
N VAL A 55 8.50 1.43 -10.24
CA VAL A 55 7.73 1.77 -9.03
C VAL A 55 6.30 1.27 -9.24
N ILE A 56 5.71 0.69 -8.19
CA ILE A 56 4.36 0.09 -8.22
C ILE A 56 3.42 0.71 -7.19
N SER A 57 3.96 1.43 -6.21
CA SER A 57 3.15 2.03 -5.16
C SER A 57 3.87 3.20 -4.51
N LEU A 58 3.08 4.22 -4.19
CA LEU A 58 3.40 5.36 -3.35
C LEU A 58 2.56 5.22 -2.07
N ILE A 59 3.21 5.27 -0.91
CA ILE A 59 2.53 5.32 0.39
C ILE A 59 3.05 6.54 1.13
N ILE A 60 2.11 7.34 1.65
CA ILE A 60 2.40 8.43 2.57
C ILE A 60 1.96 8.02 3.97
N GLY A 61 2.82 8.28 4.96
CA GLY A 61 2.48 8.05 6.36
C GLY A 61 3.64 7.58 7.21
N ASN A 62 3.44 7.65 8.52
CA ASN A 62 4.46 7.30 9.52
C ASN A 62 4.09 6.07 10.35
N GLU A 63 2.82 5.65 10.31
CA GLU A 63 2.21 4.67 11.22
C GLU A 63 1.30 3.69 10.47
N GLY A 64 0.99 2.59 11.14
CA GLY A 64 0.25 1.46 10.58
C GLY A 64 1.17 0.42 9.92
N ASP A 65 0.54 -0.51 9.22
CA ASP A 65 1.22 -1.59 8.52
C ASP A 65 1.24 -1.35 7.01
N VAL A 66 2.26 -1.89 6.35
CA VAL A 66 2.27 -2.05 4.89
C VAL A 66 1.89 -3.46 4.55
N MET A 67 0.76 -3.63 3.86
CA MET A 67 0.39 -4.89 3.24
C MET A 67 1.09 -5.00 1.88
N THR A 68 1.89 -6.05 1.71
CA THR A 68 2.61 -6.33 0.46
C THR A 68 2.14 -7.63 -0.15
N VAL A 69 2.03 -7.67 -1.48
CA VAL A 69 1.62 -8.86 -2.23
C VAL A 69 2.46 -9.08 -3.49
N THR A 70 2.60 -10.33 -3.90
CA THR A 70 3.36 -10.77 -5.08
C THR A 70 2.48 -11.50 -6.08
N GLU A 71 2.90 -11.55 -7.35
CA GLU A 71 2.10 -12.08 -8.47
C GLU A 71 1.68 -13.55 -8.29
N ASN A 72 2.43 -14.36 -7.54
CA ASN A 72 2.08 -15.76 -7.27
C ASN A 72 1.22 -15.96 -6.00
N GLY A 73 0.57 -14.90 -5.51
CA GLY A 73 -0.42 -15.00 -4.44
C GLY A 73 0.15 -15.06 -3.01
N PHE A 74 1.38 -14.57 -2.81
CA PHE A 74 1.98 -14.46 -1.48
C PHE A 74 1.93 -13.02 -0.98
N GLY A 75 1.86 -12.85 0.34
CA GLY A 75 1.82 -11.53 0.95
C GLY A 75 2.06 -11.55 2.45
N LYS A 76 2.17 -10.36 3.02
CA LYS A 76 2.35 -10.14 4.46
C LYS A 76 2.14 -8.69 4.83
N ARG A 77 1.83 -8.46 6.10
CA ARG A 77 1.89 -7.14 6.73
C ARG A 77 3.26 -6.90 7.33
N THR A 78 3.77 -5.68 7.23
CA THR A 78 5.01 -5.26 7.90
C THR A 78 4.83 -3.84 8.40
N ALA A 79 5.04 -3.62 9.69
CA ALA A 79 4.97 -2.29 10.30
C ALA A 79 5.86 -1.27 9.58
N ILE A 80 5.34 -0.05 9.41
CA ILE A 80 6.05 1.04 8.71
C ILE A 80 7.40 1.36 9.39
N ASP A 81 7.48 1.25 10.70
CA ASP A 81 8.71 1.49 11.49
C ASP A 81 9.88 0.56 11.11
N GLN A 82 9.58 -0.64 10.61
CA GLN A 82 10.60 -1.58 10.13
C GLN A 82 11.27 -1.09 8.85
N PHE A 83 10.69 -0.13 8.14
CA PHE A 83 11.30 0.55 7.00
C PHE A 83 12.09 1.77 7.49
N PRO A 84 13.43 1.68 7.62
CA PRO A 84 14.23 2.79 8.09
C PRO A 84 14.20 3.92 7.08
N VAL A 85 14.19 5.14 7.60
CA VAL A 85 14.41 6.34 6.78
C VAL A 85 15.81 6.27 6.16
N LYS A 86 15.87 6.44 4.84
CA LYS A 86 17.10 6.47 4.03
C LYS A 86 17.08 7.71 3.15
N GLY A 87 18.25 8.13 2.67
CA GLY A 87 18.33 9.27 1.75
C GLY A 87 17.59 8.99 0.44
N ARG A 88 16.77 9.96 0.01
CA ARG A 88 16.03 9.93 -1.25
C ARG A 88 16.97 9.63 -2.44
N GLY A 89 16.49 8.82 -3.38
CA GLY A 89 17.25 8.41 -4.57
C GLY A 89 18.20 7.24 -4.33
N GLY A 90 18.19 6.64 -3.13
CA GLY A 90 18.88 5.39 -2.84
C GLY A 90 18.23 4.16 -3.49
N MET A 91 18.86 3.00 -3.33
CA MET A 91 18.34 1.71 -3.87
C MET A 91 17.23 1.10 -3.01
N GLY A 92 16.94 1.66 -1.83
CA GLY A 92 16.00 1.10 -0.87
C GLY A 92 16.51 -0.16 -0.17
N VAL A 93 15.59 -0.79 0.56
CA VAL A 93 15.75 -2.01 1.37
C VAL A 93 14.76 -3.07 0.90
N ILE A 94 15.00 -4.35 1.22
CA ILE A 94 14.09 -5.44 0.83
C ILE A 94 12.77 -5.29 1.58
N SER A 95 11.66 -5.08 0.88
CA SER A 95 10.28 -5.05 1.37
C SER A 95 9.66 -6.44 1.54
N ILE A 96 9.91 -7.31 0.56
CA ILE A 96 9.48 -8.70 0.48
C ILE A 96 10.47 -9.45 -0.41
N LYS A 97 10.75 -10.71 -0.10
CA LYS A 97 11.63 -11.54 -0.93
C LYS A 97 10.91 -11.97 -2.21
N THR A 98 11.32 -11.40 -3.33
CA THR A 98 10.98 -11.90 -4.67
C THR A 98 11.84 -13.12 -4.98
N SER A 99 11.22 -14.17 -5.52
CA SER A 99 11.83 -15.46 -5.86
C SER A 99 10.94 -16.17 -6.87
N ASP A 100 11.39 -17.26 -7.50
CA ASP A 100 10.54 -18.03 -8.43
C ASP A 100 9.22 -18.48 -7.78
N ARG A 101 9.24 -18.75 -6.46
CA ARG A 101 8.03 -19.05 -5.68
C ARG A 101 7.08 -17.85 -5.62
N ASN A 102 7.59 -16.68 -5.27
CA ASN A 102 6.76 -15.49 -5.00
C ASN A 102 6.37 -14.73 -6.28
N GLY A 103 7.27 -14.71 -7.26
CA GLY A 103 7.26 -13.77 -8.36
C GLY A 103 7.58 -12.33 -7.93
N ALA A 104 7.33 -11.38 -8.84
CA ALA A 104 7.47 -9.95 -8.61
C ALA A 104 6.47 -9.45 -7.55
N GLN A 105 6.85 -8.39 -6.83
CA GLN A 105 5.91 -7.63 -6.02
C GLN A 105 4.95 -6.89 -6.97
N ILE A 106 3.65 -6.99 -6.72
CA ILE A 106 2.62 -6.34 -7.55
C ILE A 106 1.87 -5.24 -6.81
N GLY A 107 1.91 -5.24 -5.47
CA GLY A 107 1.23 -4.23 -4.68
C GLY A 107 1.89 -3.96 -3.33
N ALA A 108 1.69 -2.73 -2.87
CA ALA A 108 1.91 -2.31 -1.49
C ALA A 108 0.82 -1.30 -1.14
N VAL A 109 0.10 -1.51 -0.04
CA VAL A 109 -0.92 -0.58 0.45
C VAL A 109 -0.74 -0.39 1.95
N ARG A 110 -0.92 0.84 2.44
CA ARG A 110 -0.98 1.11 3.89
C ARG A 110 -2.31 0.58 4.40
N VAL A 111 -2.28 -0.15 5.50
CA VAL A 111 -3.47 -0.71 6.12
C VAL A 111 -3.42 -0.54 7.63
N ASP A 112 -4.60 -0.37 8.20
CA ASP A 112 -4.86 -0.41 9.63
C ASP A 112 -5.59 -1.73 9.98
N GLU A 113 -5.59 -2.16 11.24
CA GLU A 113 -6.03 -3.52 11.61
C GLU A 113 -7.50 -3.82 11.27
N SER A 114 -8.35 -2.79 11.26
CA SER A 114 -9.76 -2.88 10.92
C SER A 114 -10.02 -3.05 9.42
N ASP A 115 -9.04 -2.72 8.57
CA ASP A 115 -9.22 -2.73 7.12
C ASP A 115 -9.43 -4.14 6.57
N GLU A 116 -9.94 -4.18 5.35
CA GLU A 116 -9.91 -5.35 4.51
C GLU A 116 -9.16 -5.07 3.21
N ILE A 117 -8.80 -6.13 2.51
CA ILE A 117 -8.21 -6.05 1.18
C ILE A 117 -8.98 -6.93 0.20
N MET A 118 -9.04 -6.48 -1.04
CA MET A 118 -9.51 -7.23 -2.19
C MET A 118 -8.32 -7.62 -3.05
N LEU A 119 -8.13 -8.91 -3.28
CA LEU A 119 -7.13 -9.47 -4.18
C LEU A 119 -7.79 -9.80 -5.51
N ILE A 120 -7.18 -9.37 -6.61
CA ILE A 120 -7.74 -9.50 -7.96
C ILE A 120 -6.74 -10.24 -8.85
N THR A 121 -7.22 -11.31 -9.48
CA THR A 121 -6.45 -12.13 -10.42
C THR A 121 -6.76 -11.77 -11.87
N ASP A 122 -5.87 -12.13 -12.79
CA ASP A 122 -6.13 -12.01 -14.24
C ASP A 122 -7.22 -12.97 -14.75
N GLY A 123 -7.52 -14.03 -13.99
CA GLY A 123 -8.66 -14.92 -14.21
C GLY A 123 -10.01 -14.35 -13.77
N GLY A 124 -10.03 -13.16 -13.14
CA GLY A 124 -11.26 -12.54 -12.63
C GLY A 124 -11.71 -13.04 -11.27
N THR A 125 -10.92 -13.89 -10.59
CA THR A 125 -11.15 -14.28 -9.20
C THR A 125 -10.90 -13.07 -8.28
N LEU A 126 -11.88 -12.76 -7.43
CA LEU A 126 -11.78 -11.75 -6.36
C LEU A 126 -11.79 -12.43 -4.99
N VAL A 127 -10.83 -12.10 -4.13
CA VAL A 127 -10.75 -12.61 -2.75
C VAL A 127 -10.67 -11.45 -1.76
N ARG A 128 -11.68 -11.37 -0.89
CA ARG A 128 -11.72 -10.41 0.23
C ARG A 128 -11.08 -11.03 1.46
N THR A 129 -10.23 -10.29 2.17
CA THR A 129 -9.55 -10.77 3.39
C THR A 129 -9.40 -9.64 4.39
N ARG A 130 -9.73 -9.91 5.66
CA ARG A 130 -9.50 -8.95 6.74
C ARG A 130 -8.02 -8.83 7.04
N ILE A 131 -7.55 -7.60 7.23
CA ILE A 131 -6.14 -7.34 7.53
C ILE A 131 -5.73 -7.98 8.85
N ALA A 132 -6.59 -7.98 9.86
CA ALA A 132 -6.38 -8.69 11.13
C ALA A 132 -6.02 -10.18 10.97
N ASP A 133 -6.53 -10.86 9.94
CA ASP A 133 -6.27 -12.29 9.69
C ASP A 133 -4.94 -12.54 8.95
N VAL A 134 -4.28 -11.49 8.44
CA VAL A 134 -3.01 -11.61 7.70
C VAL A 134 -1.83 -11.58 8.66
N SER A 135 -0.84 -12.45 8.45
CA SER A 135 0.36 -12.48 9.31
C SER A 135 1.18 -11.19 9.19
N GLN A 136 1.46 -10.57 10.34
CA GLN A 136 2.46 -9.51 10.47
C GLN A 136 3.85 -10.14 10.60
N MET A 137 4.76 -9.73 9.73
CA MET A 137 6.07 -10.36 9.57
C MET A 137 7.15 -9.32 9.28
N GLY A 138 8.39 -9.72 9.57
CA GLY A 138 9.56 -8.93 9.24
C GLY A 138 9.67 -8.60 7.74
N ARG A 139 10.31 -7.48 7.45
CA ARG A 139 10.47 -6.98 6.07
C ARG A 139 11.19 -7.99 5.14
N ASP A 140 12.31 -8.57 5.59
CA ASP A 140 13.12 -9.51 4.78
C ASP A 140 12.60 -10.97 4.84
N THR A 141 11.34 -11.17 4.49
CA THR A 141 10.68 -12.49 4.48
C THR A 141 9.91 -12.72 3.18
N GLN A 142 9.52 -13.97 2.91
CA GLN A 142 8.72 -14.34 1.73
C GLN A 142 7.21 -14.14 1.94
N GLY A 143 6.76 -13.91 3.17
CA GLY A 143 5.33 -13.87 3.49
C GLY A 143 4.65 -15.24 3.44
N VAL A 144 3.33 -15.20 3.58
CA VAL A 144 2.42 -16.36 3.62
C VAL A 144 1.55 -16.39 2.36
N THR A 145 0.88 -17.52 2.14
CA THR A 145 -0.08 -17.66 1.03
C THR A 145 -1.33 -16.86 1.35
N MET A 146 -1.66 -15.91 0.48
CA MET A 146 -2.88 -15.12 0.55
C MET A 146 -4.01 -15.76 -0.25
N ILE A 147 -3.67 -16.28 -1.43
CA ILE A 147 -4.58 -16.93 -2.35
C ILE A 147 -3.86 -18.10 -3.03
N ARG A 148 -4.59 -19.20 -3.28
CA ARG A 148 -4.10 -20.29 -4.12
C ARG A 148 -4.58 -20.02 -5.55
N LEU A 149 -3.63 -19.79 -6.44
CA LEU A 149 -3.89 -19.53 -7.85
C LEU A 149 -3.92 -20.83 -8.64
N SER A 150 -4.72 -20.86 -9.70
CA SER A 150 -4.71 -21.93 -10.68
C SER A 150 -3.40 -21.92 -11.48
N LYS A 151 -3.15 -23.00 -12.25
CA LYS A 151 -2.02 -23.02 -13.18
C LYS A 151 -2.21 -21.90 -14.22
N ASP A 152 -1.18 -21.09 -14.42
CA ASP A 152 -1.14 -19.94 -15.33
C ASP A 152 -1.99 -18.73 -14.92
N GLU A 153 -2.57 -18.71 -13.72
CA GLU A 153 -3.27 -17.55 -13.14
C GLU A 153 -2.31 -16.73 -12.27
N LYS A 154 -2.43 -15.40 -12.34
CA LYS A 154 -1.61 -14.46 -11.57
C LYS A 154 -2.46 -13.47 -10.79
N LEU A 155 -1.95 -13.07 -9.63
CA LEU A 155 -2.44 -11.90 -8.92
C LEU A 155 -1.97 -10.64 -9.66
N ILE A 156 -2.93 -9.80 -10.06
CA ILE A 156 -2.66 -8.56 -10.81
C ILE A 156 -2.98 -7.29 -10.03
N GLY A 157 -3.76 -7.40 -8.95
CA GLY A 157 -4.18 -6.23 -8.18
C GLY A 157 -4.44 -6.54 -6.70
N ILE A 158 -4.30 -5.50 -5.90
CA ILE A 158 -4.75 -5.43 -4.51
C ILE A 158 -5.41 -4.07 -4.32
N GLU A 159 -6.57 -4.06 -3.68
CA GLU A 159 -7.27 -2.83 -3.29
C GLU A 159 -7.57 -2.86 -1.80
N ARG A 160 -7.40 -1.73 -1.12
CA ARG A 160 -7.79 -1.57 0.28
C ARG A 160 -9.28 -1.24 0.36
N ILE A 161 -9.96 -1.85 1.31
CA ILE A 161 -11.32 -1.50 1.71
C ILE A 161 -11.21 -1.01 3.15
N GLU A 162 -11.38 0.30 3.33
CA GLU A 162 -11.40 0.92 4.65
C GLU A 162 -12.63 0.43 5.42
N ALA A 163 -12.44 0.13 6.71
CA ALA A 163 -13.58 -0.12 7.58
C ALA A 163 -14.37 1.18 7.74
N LEU A 164 -15.67 1.11 7.45
CA LEU A 164 -16.58 2.17 7.86
C LEU A 164 -16.68 2.09 9.39
N GLU A 165 -16.51 3.23 10.06
CA GLU A 165 -16.91 3.33 11.47
C GLU A 165 -18.40 2.94 11.54
N GLU A 166 -18.73 1.92 12.34
CA GLU A 166 -20.12 1.61 12.65
C GLU A 166 -20.71 2.88 13.27
N ALA A 167 -21.72 3.46 12.62
CA ALA A 167 -22.48 4.58 13.18
C ALA A 167 -22.87 4.18 14.60
N THR A 168 -22.44 4.96 15.57
CA THR A 168 -22.75 4.66 16.97
C THR A 168 -24.25 4.84 17.17
N GLU A 169 -24.86 4.14 18.13
CA GLU A 169 -26.28 4.36 18.50
C GLU A 169 -26.57 5.85 18.85
N GLN A 170 -25.52 6.65 19.12
CA GLN A 170 -25.62 8.11 19.33
C GLN A 170 -25.86 8.90 18.03
N ASP A 171 -25.37 8.40 16.88
CA ASP A 171 -25.58 9.04 15.57
C ASP A 171 -27.01 8.81 15.07
N GLU A 172 -27.61 7.66 15.38
CA GLU A 172 -29.03 7.39 15.08
C GLU A 172 -29.97 8.23 15.96
N GLN A 173 -29.62 8.47 17.22
CA GLN A 173 -30.42 9.31 18.13
C GLN A 173 -30.38 10.79 17.71
N ALA A 174 -29.23 11.29 17.24
CA ALA A 174 -29.09 12.65 16.75
C ALA A 174 -29.87 12.90 15.44
N ALA A 175 -30.01 11.88 14.58
CA ALA A 175 -30.83 11.96 13.38
C ALA A 175 -32.34 11.92 13.68
N ALA A 176 -32.76 11.21 14.73
CA ALA A 176 -34.16 11.16 15.16
C ALA A 176 -34.62 12.46 15.85
N ASP A 177 -33.75 13.13 16.61
CA ASP A 177 -34.08 14.40 17.28
C ASP A 177 -34.19 15.59 16.31
N ASP A 178 -33.59 15.51 15.11
CA ASP A 178 -33.68 16.54 14.07
C ASP A 178 -34.98 16.41 13.23
N GLU A 179 -35.65 15.26 13.24
CA GLU A 179 -36.96 15.05 12.59
C GLU A 179 -38.16 15.55 13.44
N ASP A 180 -38.05 15.60 14.78
CA ASP A 180 -39.15 16.01 15.67
C ASP A 180 -39.27 17.53 15.87
N ASN A 181 -38.26 18.32 15.46
CA ASN A 181 -38.29 19.79 15.56
C ASN A 181 -38.88 20.49 14.31
N GLY A 182 -39.44 19.71 13.36
CA GLY A 182 -39.91 20.20 12.06
C GLY A 182 -41.41 20.51 11.93
N GLU A 183 -42.27 20.14 12.89
CA GLU A 183 -43.71 20.40 12.80
C GLU A 183 -44.21 21.26 13.96
N SER A 184 -44.49 22.54 13.63
CA SER A 184 -45.26 23.49 14.44
C SER A 184 -46.76 23.27 14.29
#